data_AF-A0A4Q5R3L4-F1
#
_entry.id   AF-A0A4Q5R3L4-F1
#
_cell.length_a   1.000
_cell.length_b   1.000
_cell.length_c   1.000
_cell.angle_alpha   90.00
_cell.angle_beta   90.00
_cell.angle_gamma   90.00
#
_symmetry.space_group_name_H-M   'P 1'
#
loop_
_entity.id
_entity.type
_entity.pdbx_description
1 polymer ?
#
loop_
_entity_poly.entity_id
_entity_poly.type
_entity_poly.pdbx_seq_one_letter_code
_entity_poly.pdbx_strand_id
1 'polypeptide(L)'
;MIFLFQGINTLPTIRLMNQAALVAYVTQYLPAELRLMQMGGYATVHPTLLAEEKALLYHYTANGSTAINQSLRASQGVPADILTQELVAAAQKMPLYEGSAFSAAHLNPAELGRLQMVFTGGTPQTAQRVTWPAFLSASRSLLVAERHLNYTGPPRPNNCLFQISSLRGRVIELLSHYGPNGYDPYDNEQEILFLPNTTFRIIGVSFATAWPQVALLEL
;
A
#
# COMPACT_ATOMS: atom_id res chain seq x y z
N MET A 1 -34.23 5.30 -28.07
CA MET A 1 -33.89 5.88 -26.76
C MET A 1 -32.40 5.64 -26.53
N ILE A 2 -31.57 6.66 -26.80
CA ILE A 2 -30.10 6.58 -26.77
C ILE A 2 -29.65 7.14 -25.43
N PHE A 3 -29.03 6.31 -24.58
CA PHE A 3 -28.43 6.79 -23.34
C PHE A 3 -27.01 7.28 -23.61
N LEU A 4 -26.83 8.59 -23.46
CA LEU A 4 -25.54 9.27 -23.38
C LEU A 4 -24.83 8.84 -22.10
N PHE A 5 -23.69 8.17 -22.23
CA PHE A 5 -22.72 8.02 -21.14
C PHE A 5 -21.96 9.35 -21.00
N GLN A 6 -22.18 10.06 -19.88
CA GLN A 6 -21.29 11.12 -19.42
C GLN A 6 -20.73 10.76 -18.05
N GLY A 7 -19.42 10.94 -17.89
CA GLY A 7 -18.74 10.83 -16.59
C GLY A 7 -17.41 10.10 -16.67
N ILE A 8 -16.47 10.58 -17.50
CA ILE A 8 -15.05 10.20 -17.33
C ILE A 8 -14.55 11.00 -16.13
N ASN A 9 -14.44 10.35 -14.97
CA ASN A 9 -13.68 10.88 -13.84
C ASN A 9 -12.21 10.94 -14.26
N THR A 10 -11.77 12.09 -14.78
CA THR A 10 -10.35 12.38 -14.94
C THR A 10 -9.75 12.50 -13.56
N LEU A 11 -8.84 11.57 -13.22
CA LEU A 11 -7.99 11.68 -12.03
C LEU A 11 -7.33 13.07 -12.03
N PRO A 12 -7.21 13.74 -10.86
CA PRO A 12 -6.49 15.00 -10.78
C PRO A 12 -5.08 14.78 -11.33
N THR A 13 -4.71 15.59 -12.32
CA THR A 13 -3.34 15.63 -12.83
C THR A 13 -2.44 15.98 -11.67
N ILE A 14 -1.74 14.98 -11.13
CA ILE A 14 -0.68 15.21 -10.14
C ILE A 14 0.32 16.09 -10.85
N ARG A 15 0.37 17.37 -10.45
CA ARG A 15 1.33 18.32 -10.96
C ARG A 15 2.67 17.88 -10.38
N LEU A 16 3.40 17.04 -11.13
CA LEU A 16 4.78 16.65 -10.81
C LEU A 16 5.52 17.92 -10.38
N MET A 17 5.99 17.97 -9.14
CA MET A 17 6.77 19.12 -8.70
C MET A 17 8.08 19.17 -9.47
N ASN A 18 8.69 20.36 -9.47
CA ASN A 18 10.04 20.58 -9.97
C ASN A 18 10.99 19.61 -9.25
N GLN A 19 11.72 18.79 -10.00
CA GLN A 19 12.74 17.84 -9.53
C GLN A 19 13.67 18.44 -8.45
N ALA A 20 13.95 19.75 -8.53
CA ALA A 20 14.73 20.47 -7.52
C ALA A 20 14.14 20.40 -6.09
N ALA A 21 12.81 20.43 -5.94
CA ALA A 21 12.15 20.39 -4.64
C ALA A 21 12.28 19.00 -3.98
N LEU A 22 12.14 17.93 -4.76
CA LEU A 22 12.37 16.56 -4.30
C LEU A 22 13.81 16.38 -3.83
N VAL A 23 14.78 16.81 -4.65
CA VAL A 23 16.21 16.73 -4.32
C VAL A 23 16.53 17.48 -3.03
N ALA A 24 16.02 18.70 -2.87
CA ALA A 24 16.21 19.48 -1.65
C ALA A 24 15.61 18.78 -0.43
N TYR A 25 14.39 18.26 -0.55
CA TYR A 25 13.71 17.55 0.54
C TYR A 25 14.51 16.31 0.97
N VAL A 26 14.83 15.41 0.04
CA VAL A 26 15.50 14.14 0.36
C VAL A 26 16.91 14.39 0.92
N THR A 27 17.65 15.35 0.35
CA THR A 27 18.98 15.72 0.85
C THR A 27 18.93 16.24 2.28
N GLN A 28 17.90 17.01 2.62
CA GLN A 28 17.75 17.60 3.94
C GLN A 28 17.22 16.61 4.98
N TYR A 29 16.21 15.79 4.63
CA TYR A 29 15.45 15.01 5.59
C TYR A 29 15.75 13.51 5.57
N LEU A 30 16.25 12.97 4.46
CA LEU A 30 16.52 11.54 4.25
C LEU A 30 17.96 11.25 3.75
N PRO A 31 19.01 11.89 4.32
CA PRO A 31 20.37 11.73 3.80
C PRO A 31 20.92 10.30 3.96
N ALA A 32 20.45 9.55 4.96
CA ALA A 32 20.87 8.17 5.18
C ALA A 32 20.27 7.24 4.11
N GLU A 33 18.96 7.34 3.89
CA GLU A 33 18.24 6.60 2.85
C GLU A 33 18.78 6.94 1.46
N LEU A 34 19.04 8.21 1.17
CA LEU A 34 19.64 8.64 -0.10
C LEU A 34 20.99 7.96 -0.35
N ARG A 35 21.86 7.93 0.67
CA ARG A 35 23.16 7.27 0.56
C ARG A 35 23.00 5.78 0.26
N LEU A 36 22.04 5.09 0.91
CA LEU A 36 21.77 3.68 0.63
C LEU A 36 21.36 3.48 -0.84
N MET A 37 20.53 4.35 -1.39
CA MET A 37 20.04 4.24 -2.77
C MET A 37 21.12 4.50 -3.84
N GLN A 38 22.27 5.04 -3.43
CA GLN A 38 23.43 5.28 -4.28
C GLN A 38 24.47 4.15 -4.20
N MET A 39 24.21 3.10 -3.42
CA MET A 39 25.16 2.02 -3.15
C MET A 39 24.56 0.63 -3.38
N GLY A 40 25.42 -0.37 -3.56
CA GLY A 40 25.06 -1.78 -3.56
C GLY A 40 23.96 -2.16 -4.57
N GLY A 41 23.08 -3.09 -4.15
CA GLY A 41 21.96 -3.55 -4.96
C GLY A 41 20.89 -2.48 -5.21
N TYR A 42 20.71 -1.53 -4.28
CA TYR A 42 19.73 -0.44 -4.45
C TYR A 42 20.07 0.50 -5.62
N ALA A 43 21.36 0.74 -5.87
CA ALA A 43 21.81 1.59 -6.97
C ALA A 43 21.39 1.04 -8.35
N THR A 44 21.39 -0.29 -8.51
CA THR A 44 21.22 -0.94 -9.81
C THR A 44 19.77 -1.32 -10.12
N VAL A 45 18.93 -1.54 -9.09
CA VAL A 45 17.50 -1.85 -9.28
C VAL A 45 16.72 -0.60 -9.71
N HIS A 46 15.73 -0.78 -10.57
CA HIS A 46 14.88 0.30 -11.10
C HIS A 46 15.67 1.52 -11.60
N PRO A 47 16.50 1.37 -12.66
CA PRO A 47 17.39 2.43 -13.14
C PRO A 47 16.65 3.67 -13.70
N THR A 48 15.34 3.56 -13.93
CA THR A 48 14.49 4.66 -14.38
C THR A 48 14.01 5.56 -13.24
N LEU A 49 14.18 5.15 -11.98
CA LEU A 49 13.90 5.98 -10.81
C LEU A 49 15.16 6.74 -10.37
N LEU A 50 14.97 7.98 -9.93
CA LEU A 50 16.02 8.75 -9.28
C LEU A 50 16.35 8.14 -7.90
N ALA A 51 17.57 8.36 -7.41
CA ALA A 51 17.98 7.88 -6.08
C ALA A 51 17.07 8.45 -4.97
N GLU A 52 16.60 9.68 -5.15
CA GLU A 52 15.68 10.37 -4.26
C GLU A 52 14.31 9.68 -4.19
N GLU A 53 13.78 9.26 -5.34
CA GLU A 53 12.50 8.54 -5.40
C GLU A 53 12.59 7.17 -4.74
N LYS A 54 13.71 6.47 -4.96
CA LYS A 54 14.00 5.21 -4.28
C LYS A 54 14.10 5.41 -2.77
N ALA A 55 14.67 6.54 -2.32
CA ALA A 55 14.82 6.85 -0.90
C ALA A 55 13.47 7.08 -0.23
N LEU A 56 12.50 7.70 -0.92
CA LEU A 56 11.12 7.84 -0.42
C LEU A 56 10.44 6.47 -0.22
N LEU A 57 10.58 5.57 -1.20
CA LEU A 57 10.02 4.21 -1.11
C LEU A 57 10.64 3.43 0.04
N TYR A 58 11.96 3.45 0.17
CA TYR A 58 12.66 2.83 1.28
C TYR A 58 12.20 3.41 2.63
N HIS A 59 12.19 4.74 2.76
CA HIS A 59 11.76 5.43 3.96
C HIS A 59 10.35 5.05 4.38
N TYR A 60 9.40 4.97 3.44
CA TYR A 60 8.04 4.53 3.71
C TYR A 60 8.03 3.15 4.40
N THR A 61 8.79 2.19 3.87
CA THR A 61 8.82 0.81 4.38
C THR A 61 9.59 0.65 5.69
N ALA A 62 10.61 1.46 5.95
CA ALA A 62 11.41 1.39 7.17
C ALA A 62 10.67 1.99 8.38
N ASN A 63 10.11 3.19 8.23
CA ASN A 63 9.66 4.00 9.37
C ASN A 63 8.64 5.10 9.02
N GLY A 64 8.48 5.47 7.76
CA GLY A 64 7.57 6.53 7.31
C GLY A 64 6.09 6.12 7.24
N SER A 65 5.79 4.84 7.08
CA SER A 65 4.44 4.35 6.76
C SER A 65 3.36 4.81 7.74
N THR A 66 3.64 4.83 9.05
CA THR A 66 2.63 5.17 10.07
C THR A 66 2.16 6.62 9.93
N ALA A 67 3.07 7.59 9.88
CA ALA A 67 2.72 9.00 9.80
C ALA A 67 2.06 9.35 8.45
N ILE A 68 2.60 8.80 7.35
CA ILE A 68 2.08 9.01 6.00
C ILE A 68 0.65 8.45 5.88
N ASN A 69 0.43 7.20 6.32
CA ASN A 69 -0.89 6.59 6.24
C ASN A 69 -1.91 7.23 7.19
N GLN A 70 -1.49 7.75 8.35
CA GLN A 70 -2.38 8.55 9.21
C GLN A 70 -2.82 9.85 8.52
N SER A 71 -1.88 10.58 7.90
CA SER A 71 -2.17 11.79 7.13
C SER A 71 -3.16 11.50 5.99
N LEU A 72 -2.90 10.46 5.20
CA LEU A 72 -3.78 10.06 4.09
C LEU A 72 -5.18 9.63 4.57
N ARG A 73 -5.30 8.91 5.69
CA ARG A 73 -6.61 8.57 6.26
C ARG A 73 -7.38 9.83 6.67
N ALA A 74 -6.71 10.78 7.32
CA ALA A 74 -7.32 12.05 7.72
C ALA A 74 -7.77 12.88 6.51
N SER A 75 -7.04 12.84 5.40
CA SER A 75 -7.34 13.58 4.18
C SER A 75 -8.17 12.81 3.15
N GLN A 76 -8.68 11.62 3.48
CA GLN A 76 -9.42 10.75 2.54
C GLN A 76 -8.62 10.44 1.26
N GLY A 77 -7.33 10.19 1.44
CA GLY A 77 -6.39 9.78 0.41
C GLY A 77 -5.89 10.89 -0.51
N VAL A 78 -6.08 12.16 -0.12
CA VAL A 78 -5.50 13.31 -0.81
C VAL A 78 -4.09 13.60 -0.26
N PRO A 79 -3.02 13.44 -1.06
CA PRO A 79 -1.66 13.79 -0.62
C PRO A 79 -1.51 15.31 -0.41
N ALA A 80 -1.35 15.74 0.84
CA ALA A 80 -1.30 17.16 1.19
C ALA A 80 0.13 17.74 1.18
N ASP A 81 1.13 16.92 1.53
CA ASP A 81 2.52 17.32 1.66
C ASP A 81 3.41 16.74 0.53
N ILE A 82 4.59 17.34 0.37
CA ILE A 82 5.56 17.00 -0.69
C ILE A 82 5.99 15.54 -0.59
N LEU A 83 6.30 15.06 0.62
CA LEU A 83 6.75 13.69 0.83
C LEU A 83 5.71 12.69 0.32
N THR A 84 4.44 12.88 0.71
CA THR A 84 3.37 11.98 0.30
C THR A 84 3.07 12.07 -1.20
N GLN A 85 3.11 13.29 -1.79
CA GLN A 85 2.89 13.48 -3.23
C GLN A 85 3.96 12.77 -4.07
N GLU A 86 5.23 13.00 -3.73
CA GLU A 86 6.36 12.41 -4.45
C GLU A 86 6.46 10.90 -4.22
N LEU A 87 6.10 10.40 -3.03
CA LEU A 87 6.01 8.96 -2.79
C LEU A 87 4.95 8.29 -3.67
N VAL A 88 3.77 8.90 -3.83
CA VAL A 88 2.73 8.39 -4.74
C VAL A 88 3.25 8.38 -6.18
N ALA A 89 3.92 9.45 -6.62
CA ALA A 89 4.49 9.53 -7.96
C ALA A 89 5.59 8.48 -8.20
N ALA A 90 6.47 8.28 -7.23
CA ALA A 90 7.51 7.24 -7.27
C ALA A 90 6.89 5.84 -7.33
N ALA A 91 5.93 5.54 -6.45
CA ALA A 91 5.24 4.25 -6.43
C ALA A 91 4.49 3.97 -7.75
N GLN A 92 3.92 4.99 -8.39
CA GLN A 92 3.23 4.83 -9.69
C GLN A 92 4.15 4.31 -10.80
N LYS A 93 5.45 4.64 -10.75
CA LYS A 93 6.49 4.20 -11.71
C LYS A 93 6.93 2.75 -11.50
N MET A 94 6.56 2.14 -10.38
CA MET A 94 6.96 0.78 -10.05
C MET A 94 6.20 -0.25 -10.91
N PRO A 95 6.77 -1.44 -11.15
CA PRO A 95 6.12 -2.49 -11.92
C PRO A 95 4.76 -2.89 -11.32
N LEU A 96 3.80 -3.15 -12.19
CA LEU A 96 2.51 -3.71 -11.79
C LEU A 96 2.66 -5.15 -11.29
N TYR A 97 1.78 -5.52 -10.37
CA TYR A 97 1.60 -6.87 -9.88
C TYR A 97 0.17 -7.34 -10.14
N GLU A 98 0.05 -8.37 -10.97
CA GLU A 98 -1.18 -9.10 -11.22
C GLU A 98 -1.07 -10.47 -10.55
N GLY A 99 -1.96 -10.77 -9.60
CA GLY A 99 -1.93 -12.02 -8.83
C GLY A 99 -2.45 -11.88 -7.41
N SER A 100 -2.21 -12.92 -6.59
CA SER A 100 -2.64 -12.93 -5.19
C SER A 100 -1.68 -12.13 -4.31
N ALA A 101 -2.22 -11.29 -3.46
CA ALA A 101 -1.50 -10.57 -2.40
C ALA A 101 -2.24 -10.71 -1.06
N PHE A 102 -1.51 -10.66 0.04
CA PHE A 102 -2.02 -10.89 1.39
C PHE A 102 -1.63 -9.73 2.29
N SER A 103 -2.58 -9.18 3.03
CA SER A 103 -2.30 -8.08 3.97
C SER A 103 -2.91 -8.38 5.33
N ALA A 104 -2.15 -8.10 6.38
CA ALA A 104 -2.69 -8.05 7.72
C ALA A 104 -3.15 -6.62 7.98
N ALA A 105 -4.45 -6.44 8.18
CA ALA A 105 -5.07 -5.16 8.45
C ALA A 105 -5.57 -5.07 9.90
N HIS A 106 -5.43 -3.88 10.48
CA HIS A 106 -6.13 -3.53 11.71
C HIS A 106 -7.45 -2.86 11.36
N LEU A 107 -8.55 -3.54 11.69
CA LEU A 107 -9.90 -3.04 11.55
C LEU A 107 -10.45 -2.63 12.91
N ASN A 108 -11.05 -1.44 12.97
CA ASN A 108 -11.75 -0.99 14.16
C ASN A 108 -13.09 -1.77 14.33
N PRO A 109 -13.73 -1.69 15.52
CA PRO A 109 -14.97 -2.42 15.77
C PRO A 109 -16.11 -2.13 14.78
N ALA A 110 -16.22 -0.90 14.28
CA ALA A 110 -17.24 -0.55 13.29
C ALA A 110 -16.95 -1.17 11.91
N GLU A 111 -15.68 -1.27 11.53
CA GLU A 111 -15.25 -1.99 10.31
C GLU A 111 -15.54 -3.49 10.41
N LEU A 112 -15.20 -4.12 11.54
CA LEU A 112 -15.51 -5.53 11.78
C LEU A 112 -17.02 -5.80 11.79
N GLY A 113 -17.80 -4.94 12.43
CA GLY A 113 -19.27 -5.04 12.44
C GLY A 113 -19.86 -4.97 11.02
N ARG A 114 -19.32 -4.11 10.15
CA ARG A 114 -19.71 -4.07 8.73
C ARG A 114 -19.42 -5.38 8.01
N LEU A 115 -18.23 -5.96 8.20
CA LEU A 115 -17.89 -7.26 7.61
C LEU A 115 -18.78 -8.39 8.13
N GLN A 116 -19.15 -8.35 9.41
CA GLN A 116 -20.02 -9.35 10.01
C GLN A 116 -21.44 -9.30 9.44
N MET A 117 -21.98 -8.11 9.17
CA MET A 117 -23.27 -7.96 8.47
C MET A 117 -23.25 -8.55 7.05
N VAL A 118 -22.13 -8.41 6.33
CA VAL A 118 -21.94 -9.04 5.01
C VAL A 118 -21.94 -10.56 5.14
N PHE A 119 -21.30 -11.09 6.19
CA PHE A 119 -21.19 -12.53 6.41
C PHE A 119 -22.51 -13.20 6.81
N THR A 120 -23.32 -12.60 7.69
CA THR A 120 -24.48 -13.25 8.32
C THR A 120 -25.77 -13.23 7.49
N GLY A 121 -25.69 -13.03 6.17
CA GLY A 121 -26.87 -13.04 5.30
C GLY A 121 -27.46 -11.66 5.03
N GLY A 122 -26.68 -10.59 5.24
CA GLY A 122 -26.81 -9.46 4.33
C GLY A 122 -26.76 -10.04 2.91
N THR A 123 -27.76 -9.75 2.08
CA THR A 123 -27.61 -10.05 0.65
C THR A 123 -26.26 -9.44 0.26
N PRO A 124 -25.39 -10.15 -0.50
CA PRO A 124 -24.35 -9.47 -1.21
C PRO A 124 -25.11 -8.55 -2.17
N GLN A 125 -25.47 -7.36 -1.68
CA GLN A 125 -25.78 -6.23 -2.52
C GLN A 125 -24.53 -6.16 -3.36
N THR A 126 -24.67 -6.65 -4.58
CA THR A 126 -23.73 -6.59 -5.66
C THR A 126 -22.68 -5.50 -5.40
N ALA A 127 -21.44 -5.90 -5.12
CA ALA A 127 -20.30 -4.99 -4.98
C ALA A 127 -20.32 -4.00 -3.80
N GLN A 128 -20.25 -4.48 -2.54
CA GLN A 128 -19.72 -3.59 -1.51
C GLN A 128 -18.27 -3.24 -1.86
N ARG A 129 -18.09 -1.99 -2.28
CA ARG A 129 -16.81 -1.40 -2.60
C ARG A 129 -16.21 -0.79 -1.34
N VAL A 130 -14.92 -1.02 -1.15
CA VAL A 130 -14.13 -0.37 -0.12
C VAL A 130 -13.01 0.36 -0.84
N THR A 131 -13.01 1.69 -0.72
CA THR A 131 -11.90 2.52 -1.15
C THR A 131 -10.96 2.71 0.03
N TRP A 132 -9.70 2.32 -0.14
CA TRP A 132 -8.70 2.40 0.90
C TRP A 132 -7.97 3.75 0.80
N PRO A 133 -8.15 4.69 1.75
CA PRO A 133 -7.66 6.05 1.58
C PRO A 133 -6.14 6.17 1.69
N ALA A 134 -5.47 5.26 2.39
CA ALA A 134 -4.02 5.27 2.55
C ALA A 134 -3.34 4.30 1.57
N PHE A 135 -2.02 4.20 1.63
CA PHE A 135 -1.36 3.03 1.06
C PHE A 135 -1.82 1.77 1.79
N LEU A 136 -1.93 0.66 1.06
CA LEU A 136 -2.13 -0.67 1.63
C LEU A 136 -0.88 -1.50 1.30
N SER A 137 -0.08 -1.80 2.31
CA SER A 137 1.03 -2.75 2.18
C SER A 137 0.49 -4.17 2.27
N ALA A 138 0.93 -5.01 1.34
CA ALA A 138 0.61 -6.42 1.25
C ALA A 138 1.87 -7.21 0.88
N SER A 139 1.81 -8.53 0.96
CA SER A 139 2.89 -9.44 0.57
C SER A 139 2.37 -10.45 -0.45
N ARG A 140 3.25 -10.94 -1.32
CA ARG A 140 2.96 -12.15 -2.12
C ARG A 140 2.89 -13.42 -1.24
N SER A 141 3.42 -13.37 -0.04
CA SER A 141 3.48 -14.49 0.91
C SER A 141 2.40 -14.39 1.98
N LEU A 142 1.55 -15.41 2.06
CA LEU A 142 0.58 -15.56 3.15
C LEU A 142 1.28 -15.61 4.53
N LEU A 143 2.42 -16.30 4.61
CA LEU A 143 3.17 -16.45 5.87
C LEU A 143 3.65 -15.10 6.42
N VAL A 144 4.03 -14.17 5.54
CA VAL A 144 4.42 -12.81 5.94
C VAL A 144 3.21 -12.07 6.52
N ALA A 145 2.05 -12.11 5.85
CA ALA A 145 0.83 -11.50 6.39
C ALA A 145 0.43 -12.13 7.75
N GLU A 146 0.49 -13.45 7.90
CA GLU A 146 0.20 -14.14 9.16
C GLU A 146 1.17 -13.76 10.28
N ARG A 147 2.46 -13.53 9.98
CA ARG A 147 3.42 -13.00 10.95
C ARG A 147 2.95 -11.66 11.54
N HIS A 148 2.43 -10.76 10.70
CA HIS A 148 1.91 -9.47 11.15
C HIS A 148 0.57 -9.56 11.91
N LEU A 149 -0.20 -10.65 11.75
CA LEU A 149 -1.38 -10.94 12.58
C LEU A 149 -1.00 -11.44 13.97
N ASN A 150 0.11 -12.18 14.07
CA ASN A 150 0.62 -12.74 15.32
C ASN A 150 1.54 -11.78 16.09
N TYR A 151 1.88 -10.62 15.53
CA TYR A 151 2.72 -9.63 16.18
C TYR A 151 2.00 -8.99 17.38
N THR A 152 2.55 -9.15 18.59
CA THR A 152 1.94 -8.68 19.85
C THR A 152 2.55 -7.39 20.39
N GLY A 153 3.57 -6.83 19.72
CA GLY A 153 4.18 -5.56 20.09
C GLY A 153 3.30 -4.36 19.72
N PRO A 154 3.55 -3.17 20.31
CA PRO A 154 2.85 -1.95 19.92
C PRO A 154 3.26 -1.45 18.52
N PRO A 155 2.38 -0.74 17.79
CA PRO A 155 0.97 -0.47 18.10
C PRO A 155 0.06 -1.69 17.87
N ARG A 156 -1.25 -1.58 18.21
CA ARG A 156 -2.23 -2.69 18.27
C ARG A 156 -2.05 -3.74 17.16
N PRO A 157 -2.17 -5.04 17.48
CA PRO A 157 -2.04 -6.10 16.49
C PRO A 157 -3.06 -5.94 15.36
N ASN A 158 -2.65 -6.32 14.15
CA ASN A 158 -3.60 -6.53 13.06
C ASN A 158 -4.58 -7.63 13.46
N ASN A 159 -5.82 -7.52 13.00
CA ASN A 159 -6.91 -8.40 13.44
C ASN A 159 -7.75 -8.93 12.27
N CYS A 160 -7.29 -8.75 11.04
CA CYS A 160 -7.98 -9.22 9.85
C CYS A 160 -6.98 -9.56 8.75
N LEU A 161 -7.18 -10.70 8.09
CA LEU A 161 -6.44 -11.09 6.90
C LEU A 161 -7.21 -10.66 5.65
N PHE A 162 -6.57 -9.85 4.81
CA PHE A 162 -7.04 -9.56 3.46
C PHE A 162 -6.36 -10.50 2.46
N GLN A 163 -7.18 -11.15 1.64
CA GLN A 163 -6.76 -11.94 0.48
C GLN A 163 -7.15 -11.17 -0.77
N ILE A 164 -6.18 -10.58 -1.45
CA ILE A 164 -6.39 -9.60 -2.50
C ILE A 164 -6.06 -10.23 -3.85
N SER A 165 -7.04 -10.26 -4.75
CA SER A 165 -6.80 -10.46 -6.19
C SER A 165 -6.39 -9.13 -6.79
N SER A 166 -5.07 -8.94 -6.94
CA SER A 166 -4.42 -7.73 -7.45
C SER A 166 -4.45 -7.71 -8.99
N LEU A 167 -4.72 -6.54 -9.53
CA LEU A 167 -4.59 -6.20 -10.95
C LEU A 167 -3.50 -5.14 -11.16
N ARG A 168 -3.29 -4.25 -10.18
CA ARG A 168 -2.45 -3.05 -10.33
C ARG A 168 -1.67 -2.71 -9.06
N GLY A 169 -1.54 -3.62 -8.10
CA GLY A 169 -0.56 -3.46 -7.01
C GLY A 169 0.84 -3.17 -7.55
N ARG A 170 1.71 -2.54 -6.75
CA ARG A 170 3.07 -2.16 -7.16
C ARG A 170 4.11 -3.02 -6.48
N VAL A 171 4.95 -3.71 -7.24
CA VAL A 171 6.07 -4.48 -6.67
C VAL A 171 7.13 -3.50 -6.19
N ILE A 172 7.35 -3.40 -4.87
CA ILE A 172 8.35 -2.50 -4.29
C ILE A 172 9.47 -3.23 -3.53
N GLU A 173 9.44 -4.57 -3.52
CA GLU A 173 10.35 -5.40 -2.71
C GLU A 173 11.82 -5.03 -2.84
N LEU A 174 12.30 -4.70 -4.04
CA LEU A 174 13.72 -4.43 -4.28
C LEU A 174 14.20 -3.11 -3.67
N LEU A 175 13.27 -2.22 -3.34
CA LEU A 175 13.51 -0.92 -2.70
C LEU A 175 13.04 -0.90 -1.25
N SER A 176 12.33 -1.92 -0.79
CA SER A 176 11.84 -2.02 0.59
C SER A 176 12.99 -2.24 1.58
N HIS A 177 12.80 -1.75 2.80
CA HIS A 177 13.69 -1.97 3.94
C HIS A 177 13.81 -3.46 4.29
N TYR A 178 12.68 -4.18 4.22
CA TYR A 178 12.58 -5.62 4.39
C TYR A 178 12.63 -6.33 3.03
N GLY A 179 13.48 -5.83 2.13
CA GLY A 179 13.70 -6.38 0.80
C GLY A 179 15.00 -7.18 0.70
N PRO A 180 15.27 -7.84 -0.44
CA PRO A 180 16.51 -8.60 -0.63
C PRO A 180 17.78 -7.74 -0.64
N ASN A 181 17.64 -6.43 -0.86
CA ASN A 181 18.73 -5.46 -0.76
C ASN A 181 18.87 -4.83 0.64
N GLY A 182 17.97 -5.18 1.56
CA GLY A 182 17.86 -4.60 2.90
C GLY A 182 18.97 -5.02 3.85
N TYR A 183 18.82 -4.63 5.11
CA TYR A 183 19.78 -4.97 6.17
C TYR A 183 19.86 -6.48 6.42
N ASP A 184 18.70 -7.15 6.39
CA ASP A 184 18.60 -8.62 6.48
C ASP A 184 17.86 -9.17 5.26
N PRO A 185 18.57 -9.67 4.24
CA PRO A 185 17.97 -10.25 3.04
C PRO A 185 17.08 -11.49 3.30
N TYR A 186 17.24 -12.15 4.45
CA TYR A 186 16.44 -13.31 4.81
C TYR A 186 15.06 -12.93 5.36
N ASP A 187 14.85 -11.65 5.68
CA ASP A 187 13.58 -11.09 6.13
C ASP A 187 12.78 -10.45 4.98
N ASN A 188 12.86 -11.02 3.77
CA ASN A 188 12.18 -10.47 2.60
C ASN A 188 10.65 -10.57 2.73
N GLU A 189 9.98 -9.42 2.85
CA GLU A 189 8.52 -9.32 2.96
C GLU A 189 7.80 -9.46 1.61
N GLN A 190 8.52 -9.47 0.48
CA GLN A 190 7.95 -9.62 -0.86
C GLN A 190 6.82 -8.60 -1.13
N GLU A 191 7.07 -7.36 -0.75
CA GLU A 191 6.05 -6.33 -0.57
C GLU A 191 5.43 -5.88 -1.90
N ILE A 192 4.10 -5.83 -1.89
CA ILE A 192 3.22 -5.23 -2.88
C ILE A 192 2.54 -4.03 -2.24
N LEU A 193 2.67 -2.86 -2.85
CA LEU A 193 2.08 -1.62 -2.36
C LEU A 193 0.90 -1.22 -3.24
N PHE A 194 -0.28 -1.06 -2.65
CA PHE A 194 -1.42 -0.45 -3.35
C PHE A 194 -1.45 1.05 -3.07
N LEU A 195 -1.71 1.84 -4.11
CA LEU A 195 -1.74 3.30 -4.03
C LEU A 195 -2.94 3.79 -3.20
N PRO A 196 -2.88 5.02 -2.67
CA PRO A 196 -4.03 5.65 -2.02
C PRO A 196 -5.26 5.66 -2.92
N ASN A 197 -6.42 5.49 -2.32
CA ASN A 197 -7.73 5.40 -2.99
C ASN A 197 -7.89 4.20 -3.95
N THR A 198 -7.05 3.17 -3.82
CA THR A 198 -7.34 1.87 -4.46
C THR A 198 -8.68 1.35 -3.96
N THR A 199 -9.54 0.91 -4.89
CA THR A 199 -10.88 0.42 -4.58
C THR A 199 -10.94 -1.08 -4.77
N PHE A 200 -11.53 -1.76 -3.79
CA PHE A 200 -11.70 -3.19 -3.79
C PHE A 200 -13.18 -3.54 -3.71
N ARG A 201 -13.59 -4.61 -4.39
CA ARG A 201 -14.86 -5.28 -4.17
C ARG A 201 -14.66 -6.41 -3.17
N ILE A 202 -15.49 -6.44 -2.13
CA ILE A 202 -15.57 -7.60 -1.23
C ILE A 202 -16.26 -8.74 -1.97
N ILE A 203 -15.59 -9.89 -2.06
CA ILE A 203 -16.10 -11.10 -2.73
C ILE A 203 -16.29 -12.28 -1.77
N GLY A 204 -15.77 -12.19 -0.55
CA GLY A 204 -15.97 -13.19 0.49
C GLY A 204 -15.55 -12.67 1.86
N VAL A 205 -16.24 -13.13 2.89
CA VAL A 205 -15.89 -12.88 4.30
C VAL A 205 -16.00 -14.21 5.03
N SER A 206 -15.06 -14.50 5.93
CA SER A 206 -15.07 -15.69 6.77
C SER A 206 -14.64 -15.34 8.19
N PHE A 207 -15.35 -15.88 9.17
CA PHE A 207 -15.01 -15.81 10.59
C PHE A 207 -14.65 -17.19 11.17
N ALA A 208 -14.39 -18.18 10.31
CA ALA A 208 -14.15 -19.57 10.72
C ALA A 208 -12.73 -19.83 11.26
N THR A 209 -11.84 -18.84 11.17
CA THR A 209 -10.43 -18.94 11.59
C THR A 209 -10.13 -18.05 12.80
N ALA A 210 -8.90 -18.13 13.32
CA ALA A 210 -8.45 -17.32 14.45
C ALA A 210 -8.63 -15.79 14.23
N TRP A 211 -8.51 -15.35 12.98
CA TRP A 211 -8.80 -13.98 12.55
C TRP A 211 -9.86 -13.98 11.46
N PRO A 212 -10.72 -12.94 11.39
CA PRO A 212 -11.55 -12.67 10.23
C PRO A 212 -10.73 -12.61 8.94
N GLN A 213 -11.23 -13.25 7.89
CA GLN A 213 -10.65 -13.22 6.55
C GLN A 213 -11.58 -12.52 5.58
N VAL A 214 -11.03 -11.67 4.72
CA VAL A 214 -11.78 -10.96 3.68
C VAL A 214 -11.11 -11.16 2.34
N ALA A 215 -11.86 -11.75 1.41
CA ALA A 215 -11.45 -11.85 0.01
C ALA A 215 -11.85 -10.57 -0.73
N LEU A 216 -10.86 -9.93 -1.34
CA LEU A 216 -10.96 -8.65 -2.03
C LEU A 216 -10.56 -8.83 -3.49
N LEU A 217 -11.31 -8.21 -4.40
CA LEU A 217 -10.93 -8.04 -5.80
C LEU A 217 -10.63 -6.57 -6.07
N GLU A 218 -9.43 -6.25 -6.52
CA GLU A 218 -9.09 -4.91 -6.97
C GLU A 218 -9.95 -4.50 -8.19
N LEU A 219 -10.47 -3.28 -8.17
CA LEU A 219 -11.32 -2.71 -9.24
C LEU A 219 -10.54 -1.70 -10.10
#